data_AF-A0A1W6BX73-F1
#
_entry.id   AF-A0A1W6BX73-F1
#
_cell.length_a   1.000
_cell.length_b   1.000
_cell.length_c   1.000
_cell.angle_alpha   90.00
_cell.angle_beta   90.00
_cell.angle_gamma   90.00
#
_symmetry.space_group_name_H-M   'P 1'
#
loop_
_entity.id
_entity.type
_entity.pdbx_description
1 polymer ?
#
loop_
_entity_poly.entity_id
_entity_poly.type
_entity_poly.pdbx_seq_one_letter_code
_entity_poly.pdbx_strand_id
1 'polypeptide(L)'
;MSLEKVKETIFAYDKEVIDCEVLRVKNIDLIHSKIYFKGVLLTGSTELPNNPFYFGELDKDNIIKQDRPSYYFSPKDESSGLGRLSIFYKNDELCLLNYSIIENSLNIKLECLSKQSLEYKDLISNTIKEQKTTQVDKKQSIAKLHALLENQNLECIHGGKVILQSNKGKSFKDNNIPIMLESDLLNSSISACPNTIAGVSVPCSKVANVKGALSQKKVNNEYAILQELISACITDKGFPLKVSFTPTQFKFDHSFDPKEGLVKQSKNQTELKEPIIRLHYKSDRFQKDNLPIYNLLINNERKEQDKALNELNIDLKDLKDIEDINILNQFKQDFSKDYEFKALNLSLDTNLIKLYFIIPKNIAKIHKSAYKEFENKDLGAGYFTQLHEYDKIIKNALEDNKKLNAYHFSFLAPAKMKNLKLQIAKGLDEILEDEDRKQELYVCKFVVVNGIKI
;
A
#
# COMPACT_ATOMS: atom_id res chain seq x y z
N MET A 1 -19.50 3.90 -18.53
CA MET A 1 -19.98 2.50 -18.52
C MET A 1 -19.58 1.90 -17.19
N SER A 2 -20.54 1.47 -16.36
CA SER A 2 -20.23 0.57 -15.25
C SER A 2 -19.60 -0.68 -15.85
N LEU A 3 -18.40 -1.06 -15.42
CA LEU A 3 -17.88 -2.37 -15.76
C LEU A 3 -18.88 -3.40 -15.22
N GLU A 4 -19.53 -4.13 -16.11
CA GLU A 4 -20.39 -5.24 -15.70
C GLU A 4 -19.54 -6.21 -14.87
N LYS A 5 -20.07 -6.64 -13.73
CA LYS A 5 -19.37 -7.60 -12.89
C LYS A 5 -19.23 -8.90 -13.66
N VAL A 6 -18.05 -9.50 -13.61
CA VAL A 6 -17.75 -10.73 -14.34
C VAL A 6 -18.25 -11.91 -13.52
N LYS A 7 -19.11 -12.74 -14.11
CA LYS A 7 -19.55 -14.00 -13.49
C LYS A 7 -18.52 -15.08 -13.80
N GLU A 8 -17.95 -15.65 -12.75
CA GLU A 8 -16.87 -16.64 -12.87
C GLU A 8 -17.29 -18.02 -12.34
N THR A 9 -16.60 -19.04 -12.84
CA THR A 9 -16.60 -20.38 -12.25
C THR A 9 -15.20 -20.69 -11.74
N ILE A 10 -15.09 -20.81 -10.42
CA ILE A 10 -13.83 -20.99 -9.74
C ILE A 10 -13.65 -22.48 -9.45
N PHE A 11 -12.46 -23.00 -9.69
CA PHE A 11 -12.08 -24.36 -9.33
C PHE A 11 -11.04 -24.28 -8.22
N ALA A 12 -11.32 -24.94 -7.12
CA ALA A 12 -10.50 -24.96 -5.93
C ALA A 12 -10.03 -26.37 -5.59
N TYR A 13 -8.83 -26.43 -5.05
CA TYR A 13 -8.12 -27.65 -4.69
C TYR A 13 -7.81 -27.69 -3.20
N ASP A 14 -7.24 -28.81 -2.75
CA ASP A 14 -6.96 -29.06 -1.35
C ASP A 14 -6.04 -27.98 -0.75
N LYS A 15 -6.38 -27.52 0.46
CA LYS A 15 -5.69 -26.51 1.27
C LYS A 15 -5.57 -25.13 0.66
N GLU A 16 -6.33 -24.84 -0.40
CA GLU A 16 -6.36 -23.50 -0.97
C GLU A 16 -7.06 -22.52 -0.04
N VAL A 17 -6.60 -21.26 -0.11
CA VAL A 17 -7.19 -20.13 0.59
C VAL A 17 -7.59 -19.09 -0.46
N ILE A 18 -8.89 -18.80 -0.54
CA ILE A 18 -9.44 -17.85 -1.50
C ILE A 18 -10.04 -16.68 -0.73
N ASP A 19 -9.55 -15.47 -1.00
CA ASP A 19 -10.12 -14.27 -0.42
C ASP A 19 -11.19 -13.66 -1.34
N CYS A 20 -12.44 -13.67 -0.88
CA CYS A 20 -13.56 -13.06 -1.58
C CYS A 20 -13.36 -11.55 -1.81
N GLU A 21 -12.59 -10.86 -0.98
CA GLU A 21 -12.24 -9.45 -1.19
C GLU A 21 -11.33 -9.25 -2.42
N VAL A 22 -10.34 -10.13 -2.60
CA VAL A 22 -9.48 -10.12 -3.81
C VAL A 22 -10.31 -10.38 -5.08
N LEU A 23 -11.29 -11.28 -5.01
CA LEU A 23 -12.21 -11.54 -6.12
C LEU A 23 -13.08 -10.30 -6.43
N ARG A 24 -13.56 -9.58 -5.41
CA ARG A 24 -14.29 -8.31 -5.58
C ARG A 24 -13.42 -7.24 -6.25
N VAL A 25 -12.16 -7.11 -5.85
CA VAL A 25 -11.21 -6.16 -6.48
C VAL A 25 -10.96 -6.50 -7.95
N LYS A 26 -10.97 -7.79 -8.30
CA LYS A 26 -10.92 -8.29 -9.68
C LYS A 26 -12.24 -8.14 -10.45
N ASN A 27 -13.23 -7.43 -9.88
CA ASN A 27 -14.54 -7.19 -10.47
C ASN A 27 -15.38 -8.45 -10.70
N ILE A 28 -15.18 -9.51 -9.89
CA ILE A 28 -15.96 -10.75 -9.95
C ILE A 28 -17.29 -10.60 -9.19
N ASP A 29 -18.39 -11.06 -9.77
CA ASP A 29 -19.70 -11.08 -9.14
C ASP A 29 -19.83 -12.23 -8.15
N LEU A 30 -19.56 -11.98 -6.88
CA LEU A 30 -19.66 -13.01 -5.84
C LEU A 30 -21.08 -13.54 -5.60
N ILE A 31 -22.13 -12.85 -6.00
CA ILE A 31 -23.51 -13.33 -5.75
C ILE A 31 -23.88 -14.42 -6.75
N HIS A 32 -23.40 -14.27 -7.99
CA HIS A 32 -23.77 -15.17 -9.09
C HIS A 32 -22.65 -16.11 -9.53
N SER A 33 -21.39 -15.83 -9.17
CA SER A 33 -20.27 -16.74 -9.44
C SER A 33 -20.37 -18.00 -8.60
N LYS A 34 -19.77 -19.08 -9.09
CA LYS A 34 -19.82 -20.40 -8.46
C LYS A 34 -18.42 -20.91 -8.19
N ILE A 35 -18.30 -21.83 -7.24
CA ILE A 35 -17.04 -22.48 -6.92
C ILE A 35 -17.22 -24.00 -6.83
N TYR A 36 -16.30 -24.72 -7.45
CA TYR A 36 -16.15 -26.16 -7.35
C TYR A 36 -14.96 -26.47 -6.46
N PHE A 37 -15.14 -27.31 -5.45
CA PHE A 37 -14.05 -27.82 -4.63
C PHE A 37 -13.85 -29.29 -4.95
N LYS A 38 -12.67 -29.65 -5.47
CA LYS A 38 -12.34 -31.04 -5.89
C LYS A 38 -13.39 -31.65 -6.82
N GLY A 39 -13.89 -30.82 -7.74
CA GLY A 39 -14.91 -31.20 -8.73
C GLY A 39 -16.35 -31.21 -8.22
N VAL A 40 -16.59 -30.90 -6.94
CA VAL A 40 -17.94 -30.80 -6.36
C VAL A 40 -18.38 -29.34 -6.30
N LEU A 41 -19.54 -29.03 -6.88
CA LEU A 41 -20.12 -27.69 -6.78
C LEU A 41 -20.52 -27.40 -5.33
N LEU A 42 -20.01 -26.31 -4.77
CA LEU A 42 -20.41 -25.87 -3.44
C LEU A 42 -21.71 -25.08 -3.52
N THR A 43 -22.73 -25.55 -2.82
CA THR A 43 -24.04 -24.89 -2.72
C THR A 43 -24.38 -24.46 -1.29
N GLY A 44 -23.61 -24.92 -0.30
CA GLY A 44 -23.86 -24.71 1.13
C GLY A 44 -24.76 -25.79 1.74
N SER A 45 -25.10 -25.64 3.02
CA SER A 45 -25.85 -26.61 3.81
C SER A 45 -26.59 -25.92 4.96
N THR A 46 -27.38 -26.70 5.69
CA THR A 46 -28.09 -26.30 6.91
C THR A 46 -27.23 -26.52 8.15
N GLU A 47 -27.39 -25.66 9.16
CA GLU A 47 -26.65 -25.68 10.41
C GLU A 47 -26.98 -26.93 11.23
N LEU A 48 -25.95 -27.53 11.82
CA LEU A 48 -26.08 -28.71 12.67
C LEU A 48 -26.66 -28.34 14.04
N PRO A 49 -27.53 -29.19 14.61
CA PRO A 49 -28.04 -29.01 15.96
C PRO A 49 -26.89 -28.88 16.97
N ASN A 50 -27.03 -27.93 17.92
CA ASN A 50 -26.07 -27.68 19.02
C ASN A 50 -24.63 -27.31 18.60
N ASN A 51 -24.37 -27.06 17.31
CA ASN A 51 -23.05 -26.67 16.82
C ASN A 51 -23.17 -25.36 16.02
N PRO A 52 -23.16 -24.20 16.71
CA PRO A 52 -23.31 -22.91 16.07
C PRO A 52 -22.29 -22.68 14.96
N PHE A 53 -22.78 -22.18 13.83
CA PHE A 53 -22.04 -21.90 12.60
C PHE A 53 -21.35 -23.10 11.95
N TYR A 54 -21.73 -24.32 12.33
CA TYR A 54 -21.29 -25.53 11.67
C TYR A 54 -22.44 -26.08 10.83
N PHE A 55 -22.22 -26.30 9.54
CA PHE A 55 -23.24 -26.68 8.57
C PHE A 55 -22.85 -27.97 7.86
N GLY A 56 -23.81 -28.86 7.67
CA GLY A 56 -23.57 -30.14 7.03
C GLY A 56 -24.75 -31.07 7.18
N GLU A 57 -24.54 -32.33 6.84
CA GLU A 57 -25.51 -33.39 7.06
C GLU A 57 -24.94 -34.42 8.01
N LEU A 58 -25.77 -34.92 8.93
CA LEU A 58 -25.44 -36.07 9.76
C LEU A 58 -25.93 -37.36 9.10
N ASP A 59 -25.22 -38.45 9.32
CA ASP A 59 -25.71 -39.79 9.03
C ASP A 59 -26.64 -40.29 10.15
N LYS A 60 -27.02 -41.57 10.09
CA LYS A 60 -27.94 -42.19 11.06
C LYS A 60 -27.33 -42.31 12.46
N ASP A 61 -26.02 -42.22 12.58
CA ASP A 61 -25.26 -42.34 13.82
C ASP A 61 -24.87 -40.97 14.40
N ASN A 62 -25.44 -39.88 13.87
CA ASN A 62 -25.12 -38.49 14.21
C ASN A 62 -23.66 -38.09 13.91
N ILE A 63 -23.00 -38.77 12.97
CA ILE A 63 -21.66 -38.41 12.48
C ILE A 63 -21.81 -37.58 11.23
N ILE A 64 -20.91 -36.61 11.04
CA ILE A 64 -20.95 -35.79 9.85
C ILE A 64 -20.63 -36.60 8.59
N LYS A 65 -21.51 -36.48 7.60
CA LYS A 65 -21.32 -37.10 6.28
C LYS A 65 -20.08 -36.53 5.60
N GLN A 66 -19.18 -37.42 5.19
CA GLN A 66 -17.97 -37.04 4.46
C GLN A 66 -18.09 -37.17 2.93
N ASP A 67 -19.18 -37.78 2.44
CA ASP A 67 -19.49 -37.89 1.00
C ASP A 67 -20.08 -36.59 0.42
N ARG A 68 -20.35 -35.60 1.27
CA ARG A 68 -20.79 -34.24 0.94
C ARG A 68 -19.96 -33.19 1.67
N PRO A 69 -19.85 -31.96 1.15
CA PRO A 69 -19.11 -30.91 1.84
C PRO A 69 -19.81 -30.47 3.13
N SER A 70 -19.01 -30.24 4.18
CA SER A 70 -19.42 -29.57 5.40
C SER A 70 -18.72 -28.23 5.55
N TYR A 71 -19.30 -27.33 6.32
CA TYR A 71 -18.89 -25.93 6.38
C TYR A 71 -18.81 -25.45 7.82
N TYR A 72 -17.77 -24.70 8.15
CA TYR A 72 -17.67 -23.99 9.43
C TYR A 72 -17.43 -22.51 9.17
N PHE A 73 -18.38 -21.68 9.60
CA PHE A 73 -18.28 -20.23 9.51
C PHE A 73 -17.76 -19.65 10.81
N SER A 74 -16.64 -18.94 10.75
CA SER A 74 -16.12 -18.15 11.86
C SER A 74 -16.37 -16.68 11.58
N PRO A 75 -17.34 -16.04 12.26
CA PRO A 75 -17.54 -14.59 12.18
C PRO A 75 -16.24 -13.82 12.40
N LYS A 76 -15.99 -12.79 11.59
CA LYS A 76 -14.87 -11.86 11.79
C LYS A 76 -15.14 -10.88 12.92
N ASP A 77 -16.39 -10.46 13.03
CA ASP A 77 -16.93 -9.54 14.04
C ASP A 77 -18.44 -9.75 14.19
N GLU A 78 -19.04 -9.09 15.18
CA GLU A 78 -20.45 -9.25 15.57
C GLU A 78 -21.46 -8.60 14.59
N SER A 79 -21.03 -7.81 13.61
CA SER A 79 -21.89 -6.83 12.92
C SER A 79 -21.80 -6.81 11.39
N SER A 80 -20.72 -7.36 10.80
CA SER A 80 -20.47 -7.26 9.35
C SER A 80 -21.12 -8.38 8.54
N GLY A 81 -21.41 -9.53 9.16
CA GLY A 81 -21.80 -10.74 8.43
C GLY A 81 -20.68 -11.35 7.57
N LEU A 82 -19.45 -10.86 7.72
CA LEU A 82 -18.26 -11.40 7.05
C LEU A 82 -17.51 -12.34 7.99
N GLY A 83 -16.84 -13.34 7.43
CA GLY A 83 -16.06 -14.28 8.20
C GLY A 83 -15.20 -15.21 7.36
N ARG A 84 -14.50 -16.10 8.04
CA ARG A 84 -13.79 -17.23 7.43
C ARG A 84 -14.78 -18.38 7.27
N LEU A 85 -14.94 -18.90 6.07
CA LEU A 85 -15.68 -20.13 5.80
C LEU A 85 -14.70 -21.27 5.51
N SER A 86 -14.59 -22.21 6.43
CA SER A 86 -13.81 -23.44 6.23
C SER A 86 -14.73 -24.51 5.66
N ILE A 87 -14.30 -25.18 4.61
CA ILE A 87 -15.07 -26.20 3.88
C ILE A 87 -14.28 -27.50 3.96
N PHE A 88 -14.92 -28.57 4.42
CA PHE A 88 -14.33 -29.89 4.52
C PHE A 88 -15.06 -30.83 3.58
N TYR A 89 -14.32 -31.58 2.77
CA TYR A 89 -14.88 -32.59 1.88
C TYR A 89 -13.96 -33.79 1.84
N LYS A 90 -14.44 -34.95 2.33
CA LYS A 90 -13.60 -36.13 2.58
C LYS A 90 -12.40 -35.75 3.47
N ASN A 91 -11.18 -35.89 2.94
CA ASN A 91 -9.93 -35.57 3.63
C ASN A 91 -9.33 -34.23 3.19
N ASP A 92 -10.03 -33.47 2.36
CA ASP A 92 -9.56 -32.21 1.81
C ASP A 92 -10.25 -31.02 2.48
N GLU A 93 -9.53 -29.90 2.56
CA GLU A 93 -10.02 -28.64 3.14
C GLU A 93 -9.90 -27.48 2.13
N LEU A 94 -10.84 -26.54 2.17
CA LEU A 94 -10.79 -25.26 1.45
C LEU A 94 -11.18 -24.13 2.41
N CYS A 95 -10.46 -23.02 2.36
CA CYS A 95 -10.75 -21.85 3.17
C CYS A 95 -11.16 -20.66 2.30
N LEU A 96 -12.34 -20.08 2.56
CA LEU A 96 -12.75 -18.80 2.00
C LEU A 96 -12.62 -17.69 3.04
N LEU A 97 -11.82 -16.67 2.76
CA LEU A 97 -11.72 -15.47 3.58
C LEU A 97 -12.72 -14.41 3.11
N ASN A 98 -13.20 -13.59 4.05
CA ASN A 98 -14.18 -12.52 3.81
C ASN A 98 -15.47 -13.01 3.10
N TYR A 99 -15.86 -14.26 3.37
CA TYR A 99 -17.13 -14.83 2.94
C TYR A 99 -18.28 -14.12 3.66
N SER A 100 -19.30 -13.69 2.91
CA SER A 100 -20.50 -13.07 3.47
C SER A 100 -21.61 -14.11 3.67
N ILE A 101 -22.01 -14.31 4.93
CA ILE A 101 -23.13 -15.19 5.28
C ILE A 101 -24.50 -14.56 4.95
N ILE A 102 -24.52 -13.25 4.72
CA ILE A 102 -25.72 -12.50 4.31
C ILE A 102 -25.89 -12.54 2.78
N GLU A 103 -24.81 -12.26 2.04
CA GLU A 103 -24.83 -12.23 0.58
C GLU A 103 -24.67 -13.62 -0.05
N ASN A 104 -24.31 -14.64 0.74
CA ASN A 104 -24.04 -16.01 0.27
C ASN A 104 -22.95 -16.01 -0.81
N SER A 105 -21.75 -15.52 -0.45
CA SER A 105 -20.64 -15.33 -1.40
C SER A 105 -20.31 -16.62 -2.17
N LEU A 106 -20.01 -16.47 -3.45
CA LEU A 106 -19.83 -17.56 -4.42
C LEU A 106 -21.05 -18.49 -4.55
N ASN A 107 -22.23 -17.95 -4.24
CA ASN A 107 -23.51 -18.64 -4.27
C ASN A 107 -23.54 -19.91 -3.38
N ILE A 108 -22.77 -19.91 -2.28
CA ILE A 108 -22.83 -20.91 -1.23
C ILE A 108 -23.84 -20.40 -0.19
N LYS A 109 -24.88 -21.17 0.12
CA LYS A 109 -25.96 -20.73 1.02
C LYS A 109 -25.90 -21.47 2.35
N LEU A 110 -25.71 -20.74 3.44
CA LEU A 110 -25.65 -21.30 4.80
C LEU A 110 -26.91 -20.95 5.56
N GLU A 111 -27.72 -21.97 5.84
CA GLU A 111 -28.98 -21.83 6.57
C GLU A 111 -28.73 -21.94 8.07
N CYS A 112 -28.97 -20.83 8.78
CA CYS A 112 -28.77 -20.71 10.23
C CYS A 112 -30.05 -21.15 10.95
N LEU A 113 -29.91 -22.03 11.94
CA LEU A 113 -30.98 -22.57 12.77
C LEU A 113 -30.74 -22.37 14.28
N SER A 114 -29.49 -22.25 14.72
CA SER A 114 -29.14 -22.11 16.14
C SER A 114 -29.51 -20.72 16.66
N LYS A 115 -29.86 -20.63 17.95
CA LYS A 115 -30.18 -19.35 18.59
C LYS A 115 -29.06 -18.32 18.40
N GLN A 116 -27.82 -18.74 18.58
CA GLN A 116 -26.64 -17.88 18.43
C GLN A 116 -26.48 -17.36 16.99
N SER A 117 -26.65 -18.22 15.98
CA SER A 117 -26.45 -17.81 14.59
C SER A 117 -27.61 -16.96 14.04
N LEU A 118 -28.83 -17.19 14.55
CA LEU A 118 -29.99 -16.35 14.29
C LEU A 118 -29.84 -14.97 14.95
N GLU A 119 -29.46 -14.91 16.23
CA GLU A 119 -29.17 -13.64 16.93
C GLU A 119 -28.07 -12.84 16.23
N TYR A 120 -27.03 -13.52 15.73
CA TYR A 120 -25.99 -12.91 14.90
C TYR A 120 -26.56 -12.33 13.60
N LYS A 121 -27.38 -13.08 12.85
CA LYS A 121 -28.05 -12.58 11.63
C LYS A 121 -29.01 -11.44 11.91
N ASP A 122 -29.71 -11.46 13.04
CA ASP A 122 -30.62 -10.41 13.47
C ASP A 122 -29.87 -9.14 13.89
N LEU A 123 -28.75 -9.26 14.61
CA LEU A 123 -27.89 -8.14 14.97
C LEU A 123 -27.32 -7.44 13.73
N ILE A 124 -26.87 -8.23 12.74
CA ILE A 124 -26.41 -7.70 11.44
C ILE A 124 -27.56 -7.04 10.70
N SER A 125 -28.73 -7.68 10.63
CA SER A 125 -29.90 -7.13 9.95
C SER A 125 -30.40 -5.84 10.59
N ASN A 126 -30.33 -5.72 11.92
CA ASN A 126 -30.65 -4.51 12.67
C ASN A 126 -29.60 -3.43 12.45
N THR A 127 -28.31 -3.78 12.41
CA THR A 127 -27.23 -2.85 12.05
C THR A 127 -27.40 -2.31 10.63
N ILE A 128 -27.74 -3.18 9.66
CA ILE A 128 -28.00 -2.80 8.26
C ILE A 128 -29.30 -1.99 8.14
N LYS A 129 -30.33 -2.31 8.93
CA LYS A 129 -31.59 -1.56 8.98
C LYS A 129 -31.37 -0.19 9.62
N GLU A 130 -30.66 -0.10 10.75
CA GLU A 130 -30.27 1.16 11.38
C GLU A 130 -29.44 2.02 10.42
N GLN A 131 -28.49 1.43 9.68
CA GLN A 131 -27.77 2.13 8.60
C GLN A 131 -28.70 2.64 7.46
N LYS A 132 -29.85 1.99 7.23
CA LYS A 132 -30.88 2.41 6.25
C LYS A 132 -31.92 3.40 6.82
N THR A 133 -32.35 3.28 8.08
CA THR A 133 -33.28 4.20 8.74
C THR A 133 -32.59 5.49 9.21
N THR A 134 -31.28 5.49 9.46
CA THR A 134 -30.51 6.72 9.77
C THR A 134 -30.39 7.69 8.57
N GLN A 135 -30.91 7.31 7.38
CA GLN A 135 -31.10 8.23 6.24
C GLN A 135 -32.35 9.11 6.34
N VAL A 136 -33.23 8.90 7.32
CA VAL A 136 -34.45 9.70 7.52
C VAL A 136 -34.45 10.25 8.95
N ASP A 137 -34.09 11.53 9.09
CA ASP A 137 -34.29 12.40 10.29
C ASP A 137 -33.26 12.38 11.46
N LYS A 138 -32.12 13.04 11.19
CA LYS A 138 -31.31 13.94 12.05
C LYS A 138 -31.42 13.88 13.59
N LYS A 139 -30.28 13.60 14.25
CA LYS A 139 -29.39 14.62 14.88
C LYS A 139 -28.09 13.99 15.44
N GLN A 140 -27.05 13.95 14.61
CA GLN A 140 -25.65 13.97 15.06
C GLN A 140 -24.91 14.96 14.15
N SER A 141 -24.10 15.86 14.71
CA SER A 141 -23.55 17.01 13.98
C SER A 141 -22.60 16.59 12.86
N ILE A 142 -23.07 16.67 11.61
CA ILE A 142 -22.26 16.49 10.39
C ILE A 142 -21.36 17.73 10.24
N ALA A 143 -20.04 17.55 10.27
CA ALA A 143 -19.11 18.60 9.87
C ALA A 143 -19.32 18.87 8.38
N LYS A 144 -19.90 20.03 8.08
CA LYS A 144 -20.15 20.51 6.72
C LYS A 144 -18.92 21.26 6.22
N LEU A 145 -18.32 20.78 5.13
CA LEU A 145 -17.14 21.38 4.51
C LEU A 145 -17.53 22.30 3.36
N HIS A 146 -16.71 23.31 3.10
CA HIS A 146 -17.04 24.41 2.21
C HIS A 146 -16.44 24.18 0.81
N ALA A 147 -17.25 24.42 -0.22
CA ALA A 147 -16.78 24.38 -1.62
C ALA A 147 -15.75 25.48 -1.88
N LEU A 148 -14.71 25.20 -2.65
CA LEU A 148 -13.78 26.21 -3.17
C LEU A 148 -14.50 27.09 -4.20
N LEU A 149 -14.35 28.41 -4.08
CA LEU A 149 -14.86 29.39 -5.05
C LEU A 149 -13.79 29.85 -6.02
N GLU A 150 -14.21 30.22 -7.23
CA GLU A 150 -13.35 30.70 -8.31
C GLU A 150 -12.54 31.97 -7.95
N ASN A 151 -13.02 32.79 -7.02
CA ASN A 151 -12.34 34.03 -6.62
C ASN A 151 -11.34 33.87 -5.46
N GLN A 152 -11.19 32.66 -4.92
CA GLN A 152 -10.32 32.45 -3.76
C GLN A 152 -8.85 32.42 -4.13
N ASN A 153 -8.00 32.87 -3.20
CA ASN A 153 -6.56 32.79 -3.37
C ASN A 153 -6.08 31.38 -3.02
N LEU A 154 -5.96 30.54 -4.04
CA LEU A 154 -5.36 29.21 -3.96
C LEU A 154 -3.90 29.28 -4.40
N GLU A 155 -3.00 28.77 -3.58
CA GLU A 155 -1.56 28.81 -3.83
C GLU A 155 -0.93 27.43 -3.66
N CYS A 156 0.17 27.16 -4.37
CA CYS A 156 1.09 26.12 -3.90
C CYS A 156 1.83 26.59 -2.65
N ILE A 157 2.43 25.68 -1.88
CA ILE A 157 3.17 26.06 -0.66
C ILE A 157 4.30 27.07 -0.89
N HIS A 158 4.84 27.14 -2.12
CA HIS A 158 5.86 28.12 -2.50
C HIS A 158 5.32 29.53 -2.78
N GLY A 159 3.99 29.72 -2.81
CA GLY A 159 3.36 31.02 -3.10
C GLY A 159 3.02 31.27 -4.58
N GLY A 160 3.13 30.24 -5.43
CA GLY A 160 2.61 30.32 -6.80
C GLY A 160 1.09 30.27 -6.81
N LYS A 161 0.43 31.19 -7.51
CA LYS A 161 -1.03 31.34 -7.53
C LYS A 161 -1.67 30.44 -8.57
N VAL A 162 -2.60 29.59 -8.14
CA VAL A 162 -3.42 28.78 -9.04
C VAL A 162 -4.44 29.71 -9.74
N ILE A 163 -4.50 29.65 -11.06
CA ILE A 163 -5.49 30.36 -11.86
C ILE A 163 -6.77 29.52 -11.82
N LEU A 164 -7.72 29.94 -11.00
CA LEU A 164 -9.03 29.32 -10.90
C LEU A 164 -9.93 29.82 -12.04
N GLN A 165 -10.48 28.88 -12.80
CA GLN A 165 -11.48 29.17 -13.82
C GLN A 165 -12.55 28.08 -13.78
N SER A 166 -13.75 28.42 -13.34
CA SER A 166 -14.86 27.48 -13.28
C SER A 166 -15.48 27.33 -14.66
N ASN A 167 -15.54 26.11 -15.19
CA ASN A 167 -16.22 25.78 -16.45
C ASN A 167 -17.50 24.99 -16.19
N LYS A 168 -17.39 23.89 -15.44
CA LYS A 168 -18.54 23.04 -15.09
C LYS A 168 -19.23 23.49 -13.81
N GLY A 169 -18.54 24.21 -12.93
CA GLY A 169 -19.13 24.82 -11.74
C GLY A 169 -19.91 26.13 -11.98
N LYS A 170 -19.91 26.70 -13.20
CA LYS A 170 -20.53 28.00 -13.53
C LYS A 170 -22.00 28.13 -13.13
N SER A 171 -22.74 27.02 -13.13
CA SER A 171 -24.16 26.99 -12.78
C SER A 171 -24.43 26.99 -11.27
N PHE A 172 -23.39 26.85 -10.44
CA PHE A 172 -23.48 26.76 -8.98
C PHE A 172 -22.67 27.91 -8.37
N LYS A 173 -23.38 28.96 -7.96
CA LYS A 173 -22.77 30.24 -7.58
C LYS A 173 -23.11 30.62 -6.15
N ASP A 174 -22.10 30.91 -5.35
CA ASP A 174 -22.24 31.56 -4.06
C ASP A 174 -22.03 33.07 -4.23
N ASN A 175 -23.03 33.89 -3.93
CA ASN A 175 -22.98 35.34 -4.15
C ASN A 175 -22.46 35.72 -5.56
N ASN A 176 -22.98 35.04 -6.60
CA ASN A 176 -22.59 35.16 -8.02
C ASN A 176 -21.18 34.65 -8.38
N ILE A 177 -20.43 34.06 -7.44
CA ILE A 177 -19.12 33.47 -7.70
C ILE A 177 -19.27 31.95 -7.87
N PRO A 178 -18.86 31.37 -9.01
CA PRO A 178 -18.91 29.93 -9.22
C PRO A 178 -18.06 29.12 -8.23
N ILE A 179 -18.52 27.90 -7.93
CA ILE A 179 -17.70 26.90 -7.25
C ILE A 179 -16.71 26.24 -8.23
N MET A 180 -15.66 25.65 -7.70
CA MET A 180 -14.69 24.86 -8.46
C MET A 180 -15.03 23.37 -8.37
N LEU A 181 -15.10 22.69 -9.52
CA LEU A 181 -15.24 21.25 -9.62
C LEU A 181 -13.90 20.56 -9.95
N GLU A 182 -13.87 19.23 -9.86
CA GLU A 182 -12.70 18.39 -10.09
C GLU A 182 -11.96 18.75 -11.39
N SER A 183 -12.67 18.81 -12.52
CA SER A 183 -12.04 19.14 -13.81
C SER A 183 -11.66 20.61 -13.94
N ASP A 184 -12.30 21.50 -13.17
CA ASP A 184 -11.99 22.93 -13.17
C ASP A 184 -10.66 23.21 -12.45
N LEU A 185 -10.31 22.41 -11.42
CA LEU A 185 -9.06 22.53 -10.67
C LEU A 185 -7.94 21.63 -11.22
N LEU A 186 -8.27 20.45 -11.75
CA LEU A 186 -7.28 19.54 -12.33
C LEU A 186 -6.65 20.16 -13.58
N ASN A 187 -5.32 20.19 -13.65
CA ASN A 187 -4.54 20.89 -14.68
C ASN A 187 -4.68 22.42 -14.69
N SER A 188 -5.32 23.06 -13.69
CA SER A 188 -5.29 24.53 -13.58
C SER A 188 -3.85 25.03 -13.54
N SER A 189 -3.58 26.11 -14.27
CA SER A 189 -2.25 26.71 -14.37
C SER A 189 -1.85 27.37 -13.05
N ILE A 190 -0.56 27.31 -12.73
CA ILE A 190 0.03 27.98 -11.57
C ILE A 190 0.96 29.07 -12.09
N SER A 191 0.74 30.28 -11.62
CA SER A 191 1.46 31.49 -12.04
C SER A 191 2.37 31.99 -10.92
N ALA A 192 3.45 32.67 -11.32
CA ALA A 192 4.35 33.38 -10.38
C ALA A 192 4.87 32.52 -9.21
N CYS A 193 5.08 31.22 -9.42
CA CYS A 193 5.67 30.36 -8.39
C CYS A 193 7.17 30.67 -8.25
N PRO A 194 7.65 31.12 -7.08
CA PRO A 194 9.05 31.47 -6.88
C PRO A 194 9.91 30.23 -6.58
N ASN A 195 9.36 29.02 -6.76
CA ASN A 195 10.07 27.79 -6.43
C ASN A 195 11.36 27.69 -7.23
N THR A 196 12.46 27.55 -6.51
CA THR A 196 13.80 27.43 -7.06
C THR A 196 14.45 26.22 -6.44
N ILE A 197 15.16 25.45 -7.25
CA ILE A 197 15.97 24.33 -6.81
C ILE A 197 17.41 24.68 -7.19
N ALA A 198 18.28 24.83 -6.20
CA ALA A 198 19.70 25.17 -6.40
C ALA A 198 19.91 26.45 -7.24
N GLY A 199 19.06 27.48 -7.02
CA GLY A 199 19.13 28.75 -7.75
C GLY A 199 18.54 28.71 -9.17
N VAL A 200 18.13 27.53 -9.65
CA VAL A 200 17.41 27.37 -10.92
C VAL A 200 15.91 27.46 -10.65
N SER A 201 15.20 28.30 -11.41
CA SER A 201 13.75 28.44 -11.31
C SER A 201 13.06 27.14 -11.76
N VAL A 202 12.36 26.48 -10.83
CA VAL A 202 11.55 25.27 -11.07
C VAL A 202 10.12 25.53 -10.58
N PRO A 203 9.40 26.47 -11.21
CA PRO A 203 8.07 26.84 -10.76
C PRO A 203 7.12 25.65 -10.86
N CYS A 204 6.22 25.53 -9.89
CA CYS A 204 5.00 24.73 -10.09
C CYS A 204 4.24 25.37 -11.25
N SER A 205 3.84 24.56 -12.22
CA SER A 205 3.23 25.05 -13.46
C SER A 205 1.75 24.72 -13.54
N LYS A 206 1.30 23.65 -12.87
CA LYS A 206 -0.11 23.25 -12.84
C LYS A 206 -0.46 22.36 -11.65
N VAL A 207 -1.75 22.21 -11.39
CA VAL A 207 -2.29 21.23 -10.43
C VAL A 207 -2.35 19.84 -11.07
N ALA A 208 -1.83 18.81 -10.41
CA ALA A 208 -1.70 17.46 -10.96
C ALA A 208 -2.62 16.42 -10.31
N ASN A 209 -2.99 16.58 -9.04
CA ASN A 209 -3.93 15.69 -8.35
C ASN A 209 -4.83 16.49 -7.40
N VAL A 210 -6.12 16.16 -7.40
CA VAL A 210 -7.14 16.79 -6.55
C VAL A 210 -7.97 15.79 -5.75
N LYS A 211 -7.68 14.48 -5.86
CA LYS A 211 -8.52 13.39 -5.31
C LYS A 211 -8.75 13.49 -3.81
N GLY A 212 -7.77 13.99 -3.06
CA GLY A 212 -7.88 14.12 -1.61
C GLY A 212 -8.78 15.25 -1.12
N ALA A 213 -9.24 16.13 -2.03
CA ALA A 213 -10.10 17.26 -1.69
C ALA A 213 -11.49 17.20 -2.33
N LEU A 214 -11.89 16.05 -2.87
CA LEU A 214 -13.16 15.90 -3.56
C LEU A 214 -14.33 15.77 -2.58
N SER A 215 -15.45 16.40 -2.91
CA SER A 215 -16.72 16.17 -2.23
C SER A 215 -17.19 14.73 -2.44
N GLN A 216 -18.06 14.25 -1.55
CA GLN A 216 -18.68 12.93 -1.72
C GLN A 216 -19.82 12.97 -2.73
N LYS A 217 -20.58 14.06 -2.71
CA LYS A 217 -21.71 14.28 -3.63
C LYS A 217 -21.23 14.99 -4.87
N LYS A 218 -21.66 14.49 -6.03
CA LYS A 218 -21.42 15.14 -7.30
C LYS A 218 -22.35 16.32 -7.51
N VAL A 219 -21.84 17.35 -8.15
CA VAL A 219 -22.55 18.51 -8.66
C VAL A 219 -22.18 18.62 -10.15
N ASN A 220 -23.19 18.66 -11.02
CA ASN A 220 -22.97 18.61 -12.47
C ASN A 220 -22.14 17.40 -12.96
N ASN A 221 -22.42 16.21 -12.40
CA ASN A 221 -21.71 14.95 -12.68
C ASN A 221 -20.22 14.92 -12.29
N GLU A 222 -19.71 15.93 -11.59
CA GLU A 222 -18.34 15.99 -11.05
C GLU A 222 -18.32 16.26 -9.55
N TYR A 223 -17.19 16.01 -8.90
CA TYR A 223 -17.02 16.31 -7.49
C TYR A 223 -16.61 17.76 -7.30
N ALA A 224 -17.14 18.43 -6.28
CA ALA A 224 -16.70 19.76 -5.88
C ALA A 224 -15.39 19.69 -5.11
N ILE A 225 -14.58 20.75 -5.17
CA ILE A 225 -13.35 20.85 -4.37
C ILE A 225 -13.69 21.41 -2.98
N LEU A 226 -13.22 20.76 -1.93
CA LEU A 226 -13.44 21.13 -0.53
C LEU A 226 -12.23 21.90 0.03
N GLN A 227 -12.46 23.13 0.48
CA GLN A 227 -11.43 24.05 0.94
C GLN A 227 -10.58 23.48 2.08
N GLU A 228 -11.23 22.83 3.05
CA GLU A 228 -10.60 22.29 4.25
C GLU A 228 -9.67 21.10 3.95
N LEU A 229 -9.79 20.48 2.78
CA LEU A 229 -9.01 19.32 2.36
C LEU A 229 -7.99 19.65 1.26
N ILE A 230 -7.84 20.93 0.88
CA ILE A 230 -6.97 21.36 -0.23
C ILE A 230 -5.50 20.98 -0.06
N SER A 231 -5.04 20.76 1.18
CA SER A 231 -3.68 20.26 1.45
C SER A 231 -3.40 18.88 0.84
N ALA A 232 -4.43 18.11 0.50
CA ALA A 232 -4.31 16.83 -0.18
C ALA A 232 -4.29 16.92 -1.72
N CYS A 233 -4.44 18.13 -2.29
CA CYS A 233 -4.17 18.39 -3.71
C CYS A 233 -2.68 18.62 -3.92
N ILE A 234 -2.12 18.15 -5.05
CA ILE A 234 -0.68 18.29 -5.36
C ILE A 234 -0.44 18.93 -6.73
N THR A 235 0.67 19.66 -6.85
CA THR A 235 1.15 20.25 -8.12
C THR A 235 1.86 19.22 -9.01
N ASP A 236 2.17 19.62 -10.25
CA ASP A 236 3.02 18.85 -11.18
C ASP A 236 4.44 18.58 -10.68
N LYS A 237 4.84 19.25 -9.59
CA LYS A 237 6.13 19.04 -8.90
C LYS A 237 5.97 18.27 -7.58
N GLY A 238 4.79 17.74 -7.28
CA GLY A 238 4.52 16.90 -6.11
C GLY A 238 4.28 17.66 -4.80
N PHE A 239 4.06 18.97 -4.84
CA PHE A 239 3.90 19.79 -3.64
C PHE A 239 2.43 20.10 -3.34
N PRO A 240 2.04 20.20 -2.06
CA PRO A 240 0.66 20.46 -1.69
C PRO A 240 0.20 21.89 -2.02
N LEU A 241 -1.12 22.08 -2.08
CA LEU A 241 -1.78 23.37 -2.18
C LEU A 241 -2.23 23.89 -0.82
N LYS A 242 -2.47 25.20 -0.72
CA LYS A 242 -3.04 25.87 0.45
C LYS A 242 -4.04 26.92 -0.02
N VAL A 243 -5.12 27.11 0.75
CA VAL A 243 -6.14 28.12 0.48
C VAL A 243 -6.44 28.90 1.75
N SER A 244 -6.72 30.19 1.60
CA SER A 244 -7.34 30.95 2.68
C SER A 244 -8.81 30.56 2.79
N PHE A 245 -9.18 29.95 3.90
CA PHE A 245 -10.54 29.50 4.14
C PHE A 245 -11.53 30.68 4.11
N THR A 246 -12.59 30.53 3.30
CA THR A 246 -13.73 31.44 3.24
C THR A 246 -15.00 30.62 3.34
N PRO A 247 -15.87 30.83 4.35
CA PRO A 247 -17.15 30.12 4.42
C PRO A 247 -18.00 30.35 3.18
N THR A 248 -18.59 29.28 2.64
CA THR A 248 -19.50 29.31 1.49
C THR A 248 -20.89 28.74 1.80
N GLN A 249 -21.89 29.12 0.98
CA GLN A 249 -23.24 28.58 1.00
C GLN A 249 -23.28 27.13 0.48
N PHE A 250 -22.34 26.76 -0.41
CA PHE A 250 -22.20 25.39 -0.91
C PHE A 250 -21.42 24.55 0.08
N LYS A 251 -22.18 23.84 0.91
CA LYS A 251 -21.65 22.97 1.94
C LYS A 251 -21.88 21.52 1.57
N PHE A 252 -20.83 20.72 1.69
CA PHE A 252 -20.87 19.28 1.45
C PHE A 252 -20.68 18.54 2.77
N ASP A 253 -21.39 17.42 2.91
CA ASP A 253 -21.23 16.54 4.06
C ASP A 253 -19.86 15.86 3.97
N HIS A 254 -19.06 15.90 5.03
CA HIS A 254 -17.93 15.00 5.19
C HIS A 254 -18.41 13.74 5.89
N SER A 255 -18.44 12.61 5.19
CA SER A 255 -18.55 11.30 5.84
C SER A 255 -17.28 10.49 5.61
N PHE A 256 -16.18 10.87 6.26
CA PHE A 256 -15.30 9.82 6.76
C PHE A 256 -16.00 9.18 7.96
N ASP A 257 -16.06 7.85 7.99
CA ASP A 257 -16.49 7.10 9.16
C ASP A 257 -15.57 7.46 10.35
N PRO A 258 -16.09 7.97 11.48
CA PRO A 258 -15.28 8.21 12.68
C PRO A 258 -14.57 6.95 13.19
N LYS A 259 -15.09 5.74 12.89
CA LYS A 259 -14.43 4.46 13.22
C LYS A 259 -13.25 4.16 12.29
N GLU A 260 -13.26 4.61 11.04
CA GLU A 260 -12.09 4.51 10.15
C GLU A 260 -11.00 5.52 10.50
N GLY A 261 -11.36 6.69 11.04
CA GLY A 261 -10.42 7.77 11.38
C GLY A 261 -9.75 7.67 12.75
N LEU A 262 -10.44 7.16 13.78
CA LEU A 262 -9.93 7.18 15.17
C LEU A 262 -9.52 5.80 15.73
N VAL A 263 -10.10 4.70 15.25
CA VAL A 263 -9.74 3.35 15.75
C VAL A 263 -8.41 2.87 15.15
N LYS A 264 -8.08 3.28 13.92
CA LYS A 264 -6.75 3.05 13.32
C LYS A 264 -5.64 3.93 13.91
N GLN A 265 -5.95 4.91 14.76
CA GLN A 265 -4.96 5.81 15.36
C GLN A 265 -4.49 5.40 16.76
N SER A 266 -4.99 4.30 17.35
CA SER A 266 -4.63 3.96 18.75
C SER A 266 -4.34 2.49 19.06
N LYS A 267 -4.30 1.58 18.07
CA LYS A 267 -3.83 0.19 18.29
C LYS A 267 -2.89 -0.39 17.23
N ASN A 268 -2.34 0.42 16.34
CA ASN A 268 -1.07 0.04 15.69
C ASN A 268 0.06 0.53 16.60
N GLN A 269 0.36 -0.23 17.66
CA GLN A 269 1.79 -0.38 17.98
C GLN A 269 2.37 -0.92 16.68
N THR A 270 3.08 -0.07 15.93
CA THR A 270 3.74 -0.46 14.69
C THR A 270 4.86 -1.38 15.13
N GLU A 271 4.55 -2.67 15.26
CA GLU A 271 5.55 -3.68 15.57
C GLU A 271 6.68 -3.51 14.55
N LEU A 272 7.86 -3.16 15.05
CA LEU A 272 9.01 -2.98 14.18
C LEU A 272 9.47 -4.35 13.76
N LYS A 273 9.53 -4.55 12.45
CA LYS A 273 10.12 -5.73 11.85
C LYS A 273 11.55 -5.42 11.45
N GLU A 274 12.33 -6.47 11.26
CA GLU A 274 13.69 -6.35 10.75
C GLU A 274 13.70 -5.63 9.39
N PRO A 275 14.42 -4.51 9.25
CA PRO A 275 14.53 -3.83 7.97
C PRO A 275 15.48 -4.60 7.05
N ILE A 276 15.01 -4.98 5.87
CA ILE A 276 15.78 -5.80 4.93
C ILE A 276 16.03 -5.01 3.65
N ILE A 277 17.30 -5.00 3.22
CA ILE A 277 17.70 -4.58 1.88
C ILE A 277 18.39 -5.75 1.17
N ARG A 278 18.01 -6.01 -0.08
CA ARG A 278 18.45 -7.19 -0.83
C ARG A 278 18.98 -6.83 -2.21
N LEU A 279 20.20 -7.26 -2.49
CA LEU A 279 20.83 -7.22 -3.81
C LEU A 279 20.32 -8.39 -4.65
N HIS A 280 19.72 -8.08 -5.80
CA HIS A 280 19.41 -9.05 -6.85
C HIS A 280 20.43 -8.92 -7.97
N TYR A 281 21.29 -9.92 -8.13
CA TYR A 281 22.33 -9.93 -9.15
C TYR A 281 21.95 -10.87 -10.30
N LYS A 282 21.96 -10.37 -11.53
CA LYS A 282 21.41 -11.06 -12.71
C LYS A 282 22.31 -10.88 -13.92
N SER A 283 22.31 -11.80 -14.88
CA SER A 283 22.98 -11.60 -16.17
C SER A 283 22.13 -10.75 -17.12
N ASP A 284 20.81 -10.88 -17.04
CA ASP A 284 19.86 -10.12 -17.84
C ASP A 284 18.70 -9.59 -16.98
N ARG A 285 18.12 -8.47 -17.39
CA ARG A 285 17.01 -7.81 -16.69
C ARG A 285 15.73 -8.65 -16.60
N PHE A 286 15.56 -9.65 -17.47
CA PHE A 286 14.41 -10.54 -17.50
C PHE A 286 14.69 -11.91 -16.85
N GLN A 287 15.93 -12.15 -16.40
CA GLN A 287 16.27 -13.39 -15.71
C GLN A 287 15.51 -13.46 -14.38
N LYS A 288 14.74 -14.54 -14.17
CA LYS A 288 13.99 -14.76 -12.91
C LYS A 288 14.85 -15.34 -11.79
N ASP A 289 15.94 -16.01 -12.15
CA ASP A 289 16.91 -16.57 -11.22
C ASP A 289 17.99 -15.55 -10.86
N ASN A 290 18.56 -15.65 -9.66
CA ASN A 290 19.65 -14.78 -9.20
C ASN A 290 20.98 -15.51 -9.30
N LEU A 291 21.99 -14.82 -9.85
CA LEU A 291 23.33 -15.36 -9.96
C LEU A 291 24.00 -15.45 -8.59
N PRO A 292 24.62 -16.59 -8.24
CA PRO A 292 25.34 -16.73 -6.99
C PRO A 292 26.59 -15.84 -6.98
N ILE A 293 26.80 -15.14 -5.87
CA ILE A 293 27.99 -14.31 -5.65
C ILE A 293 28.91 -15.03 -4.68
N TYR A 294 30.12 -15.41 -5.11
CA TYR A 294 31.10 -16.10 -4.25
C TYR A 294 32.17 -15.14 -3.68
N ASN A 295 32.42 -14.06 -4.40
CA ASN A 295 33.35 -13.03 -3.99
C ASN A 295 32.79 -11.65 -4.36
N LEU A 296 33.11 -10.66 -3.53
CA LEU A 296 32.87 -9.24 -3.82
C LEU A 296 33.85 -8.40 -3.02
N LEU A 297 34.11 -7.17 -3.46
CA LEU A 297 34.83 -6.20 -2.64
C LEU A 297 33.85 -5.29 -1.92
N ILE A 298 34.06 -5.10 -0.62
CA ILE A 298 33.38 -4.09 0.19
C ILE A 298 34.41 -3.01 0.50
N ASN A 299 34.18 -1.78 0.07
CA ASN A 299 35.08 -0.66 0.33
C ASN A 299 36.55 -0.93 -0.08
N ASN A 300 36.74 -1.75 -1.12
CA ASN A 300 38.02 -2.29 -1.64
C ASN A 300 38.63 -3.45 -0.84
N GLU A 301 37.96 -3.95 0.19
CA GLU A 301 38.35 -5.16 0.91
C GLU A 301 37.63 -6.38 0.35
N ARG A 302 38.39 -7.43 0.03
CA ARG A 302 37.84 -8.65 -0.56
C ARG A 302 37.08 -9.47 0.49
N LYS A 303 35.85 -9.86 0.16
CA LYS A 303 35.08 -10.89 0.87
C LYS A 303 34.91 -12.08 -0.07
N GLU A 304 35.41 -13.24 0.33
CA GLU A 304 35.37 -14.47 -0.46
C GLU A 304 34.97 -15.62 0.46
N GLN A 305 34.12 -16.53 -0.05
CA GLN A 305 33.67 -17.72 0.65
C GLN A 305 33.58 -18.90 -0.32
N ASP A 306 33.79 -20.11 0.20
CA ASP A 306 33.64 -21.36 -0.57
C ASP A 306 32.18 -21.62 -1.00
N LYS A 307 31.24 -21.01 -0.28
CA LYS A 307 29.81 -21.02 -0.61
C LYS A 307 29.41 -19.63 -1.08
N ALA A 308 28.38 -19.58 -1.93
CA ALA A 308 27.80 -18.30 -2.32
C ALA A 308 27.41 -17.49 -1.08
N LEU A 309 27.63 -16.18 -1.12
CA LEU A 309 27.33 -15.24 -0.06
C LEU A 309 25.80 -15.09 0.08
N ASN A 310 25.29 -15.19 1.30
CA ASN A 310 23.87 -14.99 1.63
C ASN A 310 23.58 -13.58 2.14
N GLU A 311 24.49 -13.07 2.97
CA GLU A 311 24.27 -11.88 3.78
C GLU A 311 25.60 -11.25 4.15
N LEU A 312 25.59 -9.93 4.28
CA LEU A 312 26.67 -9.12 4.77
C LEU A 312 26.15 -8.24 5.91
N ASN A 313 26.78 -8.35 7.08
CA ASN A 313 26.52 -7.48 8.22
C ASN A 313 27.63 -6.45 8.30
N ILE A 314 27.26 -5.17 8.23
CA ILE A 314 28.19 -4.04 8.09
C ILE A 314 27.86 -3.01 9.16
N ASP A 315 28.81 -2.72 10.04
CA ASP A 315 28.63 -1.70 11.06
C ASP A 315 28.65 -0.30 10.41
N LEU A 316 27.91 0.64 10.99
CA LEU A 316 27.83 2.04 10.52
C LEU A 316 29.21 2.71 10.46
N LYS A 317 30.12 2.34 11.36
CA LYS A 317 31.50 2.84 11.39
C LYS A 317 32.32 2.41 10.17
N ASP A 318 31.95 1.28 9.56
CA ASP A 318 32.60 0.72 8.38
C ASP A 318 31.98 1.28 7.09
N LEU A 319 30.86 2.00 7.19
CA LEU A 319 30.34 2.82 6.09
C LEU A 319 31.17 4.09 5.95
N LYS A 320 31.47 4.45 4.70
CA LYS A 320 32.26 5.63 4.38
C LYS A 320 31.39 6.89 4.37
N ASP A 321 32.03 8.03 4.56
CA ASP A 321 31.38 9.29 4.21
C ASP A 321 31.23 9.40 2.70
N ILE A 322 30.24 10.18 2.26
CA ILE A 322 29.99 10.36 0.83
C ILE A 322 31.07 11.27 0.24
N GLU A 323 31.94 10.69 -0.59
CA GLU A 323 33.01 11.41 -1.29
C GLU A 323 32.51 12.24 -2.48
N ASP A 324 31.41 11.82 -3.11
CA ASP A 324 30.81 12.56 -4.23
C ASP A 324 30.13 13.83 -3.69
N ILE A 325 30.83 14.96 -3.83
CA ILE A 325 30.39 16.26 -3.33
C ILE A 325 29.05 16.67 -3.94
N ASN A 326 28.78 16.30 -5.19
CA ASN A 326 27.54 16.69 -5.87
C ASN A 326 26.34 16.00 -5.23
N ILE A 327 26.42 14.67 -5.05
CA ILE A 327 25.33 13.94 -4.41
C ILE A 327 25.20 14.30 -2.92
N LEU A 328 26.32 14.49 -2.21
CA LEU A 328 26.31 14.91 -0.81
C LEU A 328 25.64 16.28 -0.63
N ASN A 329 25.94 17.25 -1.50
CA ASN A 329 25.31 18.56 -1.46
C ASN A 329 23.82 18.48 -1.79
N GLN A 330 23.44 17.65 -2.76
CA GLN A 330 22.04 17.41 -3.09
C GLN A 330 21.29 16.83 -1.89
N PHE A 331 21.84 15.83 -1.21
CA PHE A 331 21.23 15.30 0.00
C PHE A 331 21.16 16.32 1.14
N LYS A 332 22.20 17.13 1.35
CA LYS A 332 22.18 18.20 2.36
C LYS A 332 21.16 19.29 2.06
N GLN A 333 20.80 19.47 0.79
CA GLN A 333 19.79 20.43 0.37
C GLN A 333 18.37 19.88 0.58
N ASP A 334 18.15 18.62 0.22
CA ASP A 334 16.82 18.00 0.23
C ASP A 334 16.43 17.42 1.61
N PHE A 335 17.42 17.08 2.44
CA PHE A 335 17.22 16.51 3.77
C PHE A 335 17.75 17.43 4.88
N SER A 336 17.03 17.50 6.01
CA SER A 336 17.41 18.37 7.13
C SER A 336 18.72 17.93 7.79
N LYS A 337 19.27 18.76 8.68
CA LYS A 337 20.46 18.42 9.50
C LYS A 337 20.24 17.22 10.43
N ASP A 338 18.99 16.77 10.59
CA ASP A 338 18.61 15.61 11.38
C ASP A 338 18.90 14.28 10.67
N TYR A 339 19.52 14.31 9.50
CA TYR A 339 19.95 13.12 8.77
C TYR A 339 21.48 12.98 8.78
N GLU A 340 21.94 11.74 8.71
CA GLU A 340 23.32 11.36 8.50
C GLU A 340 23.43 10.69 7.12
N PHE A 341 24.51 10.95 6.40
CA PHE A 341 24.71 10.45 5.04
C PHE A 341 25.93 9.55 5.01
N LYS A 342 25.74 8.31 4.56
CA LYS A 342 26.79 7.29 4.49
C LYS A 342 26.80 6.61 3.14
N ALA A 343 27.94 6.04 2.77
CA ALA A 343 28.14 5.30 1.54
C ALA A 343 28.71 3.91 1.81
N LEU A 344 28.29 2.95 0.99
CA LEU A 344 28.89 1.64 0.87
C LEU A 344 29.28 1.40 -0.59
N ASN A 345 30.55 1.09 -0.82
CA ASN A 345 31.02 0.72 -2.14
C ASN A 345 31.13 -0.80 -2.22
N LEU A 346 30.43 -1.40 -3.17
CA LEU A 346 30.57 -2.80 -3.55
C LEU A 346 31.22 -2.87 -4.93
N SER A 347 32.03 -3.89 -5.16
CA SER A 347 32.54 -4.20 -6.50
C SER A 347 32.41 -5.69 -6.75
N LEU A 348 31.81 -6.03 -7.89
CA LEU A 348 31.53 -7.38 -8.32
C LEU A 348 31.62 -7.45 -9.84
N ASP A 349 32.39 -8.40 -10.36
CA ASP A 349 32.69 -8.53 -11.79
C ASP A 349 33.14 -7.18 -12.39
N THR A 350 32.49 -6.72 -13.45
CA THR A 350 32.71 -5.40 -14.07
C THR A 350 31.78 -4.32 -13.53
N ASN A 351 31.16 -4.52 -12.36
CA ASN A 351 30.20 -3.60 -11.78
C ASN A 351 30.78 -2.93 -10.54
N LEU A 352 30.74 -1.61 -10.52
CA LEU A 352 30.93 -0.80 -9.32
C LEU A 352 29.55 -0.40 -8.83
N ILE A 353 29.26 -0.63 -7.55
CA ILE A 353 27.95 -0.36 -6.97
C ILE A 353 28.16 0.53 -5.77
N LYS A 354 27.70 1.78 -5.84
CA LYS A 354 27.70 2.74 -4.75
C LYS A 354 26.30 2.79 -4.16
N LEU A 355 26.16 2.39 -2.90
CA LEU A 355 24.92 2.53 -2.15
C LEU A 355 25.06 3.75 -1.24
N TYR A 356 24.15 4.69 -1.36
CA TYR A 356 24.06 5.86 -0.50
C TYR A 356 22.90 5.67 0.49
N PHE A 357 23.18 5.88 1.78
CA PHE A 357 22.20 5.76 2.86
C PHE A 357 21.97 7.12 3.50
N ILE A 358 20.71 7.56 3.49
CA ILE A 358 20.21 8.74 4.19
C ILE A 358 19.54 8.23 5.47
N ILE A 359 20.16 8.45 6.61
CA ILE A 359 19.78 7.84 7.89
C ILE A 359 19.18 8.92 8.80
N PRO A 360 17.88 8.86 9.14
CA PRO A 360 17.31 9.78 10.12
C PRO A 360 17.93 9.56 11.51
N LYS A 361 18.42 10.63 12.15
CA LYS A 361 18.98 10.59 13.51
C LYS A 361 17.90 10.43 14.59
N ASN A 362 16.65 10.74 14.25
CA ASN A 362 15.52 10.74 15.18
C ASN A 362 14.45 9.75 14.76
N ILE A 363 13.92 9.02 15.74
CA ILE A 363 12.81 8.09 15.53
C ILE A 363 11.51 8.88 15.62
N ALA A 364 10.66 8.75 14.59
CA ALA A 364 9.35 9.38 14.53
C ALA A 364 8.52 9.01 15.78
N LYS A 365 7.71 9.97 16.26
CA LYS A 365 6.96 9.82 17.52
C LYS A 365 6.10 8.55 17.55
N ILE A 366 5.55 8.16 16.39
CA ILE A 366 4.71 6.97 16.21
C ILE A 366 5.45 5.64 16.44
N HIS A 367 6.77 5.60 16.21
CA HIS A 367 7.59 4.37 16.37
C HIS A 367 8.37 4.32 17.70
N LYS A 368 8.29 5.35 18.55
CA LYS A 368 9.11 5.43 19.77
C LYS A 368 8.78 4.36 20.81
N SER A 369 7.52 3.93 20.92
CA SER A 369 7.11 2.85 21.83
C SER A 369 7.61 1.51 21.33
N ALA A 370 7.28 1.16 20.08
CA ALA A 370 7.71 -0.09 19.46
C ALA A 370 9.24 -0.24 19.42
N TYR A 371 9.99 0.85 19.18
CA TYR A 371 11.45 0.81 19.22
C TYR A 371 12.05 0.48 20.58
N LYS A 372 11.36 0.76 21.69
CA LYS A 372 11.88 0.39 23.02
C LYS A 372 11.85 -1.13 23.22
N GLU A 373 10.86 -1.79 22.63
CA GLU A 373 10.60 -3.23 22.76
C GLU A 373 11.24 -4.04 21.63
N PHE A 374 11.65 -3.40 20.52
CA PHE A 374 12.30 -4.05 19.40
C PHE A 374 13.66 -4.67 19.80
N GLU A 375 13.86 -5.95 19.53
CA GLU A 375 15.10 -6.67 19.87
C GLU A 375 16.29 -6.16 19.03
N ASN A 376 16.08 -5.96 17.73
CA ASN A 376 17.13 -5.60 16.77
C ASN A 376 17.34 -4.08 16.63
N LYS A 377 17.49 -3.37 17.76
CA LYS A 377 17.59 -1.90 17.79
C LYS A 377 18.69 -1.34 16.90
N ASP A 378 19.79 -2.08 16.74
CA ASP A 378 20.93 -1.66 15.93
C ASP A 378 20.61 -1.59 14.43
N LEU A 379 19.55 -2.25 13.97
CA LEU A 379 19.06 -2.14 12.59
C LEU A 379 18.22 -0.88 12.35
N GLY A 380 17.83 -0.17 13.42
CA GLY A 380 17.03 1.06 13.36
C GLY A 380 15.52 0.82 13.25
N ALA A 381 14.76 1.92 13.27
CA ALA A 381 13.29 1.92 13.22
C ALA A 381 12.77 2.31 11.83
N GLY A 382 11.97 1.45 11.23
CA GLY A 382 11.35 1.67 9.91
C GLY A 382 11.85 0.67 8.88
N TYR A 383 11.82 1.07 7.61
CA TYR A 383 12.23 0.23 6.48
C TYR A 383 13.06 1.03 5.48
N PHE A 384 13.83 0.32 4.65
CA PHE A 384 14.56 0.94 3.54
C PHE A 384 13.59 1.36 2.43
N THR A 385 13.76 2.57 1.90
CA THR A 385 13.04 3.03 0.71
C THR A 385 14.04 3.50 -0.32
N GLN A 386 14.00 2.94 -1.53
CA GLN A 386 14.84 3.40 -2.63
C GLN A 386 14.33 4.75 -3.14
N LEU A 387 15.25 5.68 -3.35
CA LEU A 387 14.99 7.04 -3.81
C LEU A 387 15.48 7.19 -5.25
N HIS A 388 14.64 6.74 -6.18
CA HIS A 388 14.98 6.62 -7.59
C HIS A 388 15.39 7.94 -8.26
N GLU A 389 14.95 9.08 -7.74
CA GLU A 389 15.31 10.41 -8.22
C GLU A 389 16.81 10.73 -8.10
N TYR A 390 17.52 10.04 -7.21
CA TYR A 390 18.96 10.19 -7.00
C TYR A 390 19.78 9.08 -7.65
N ASP A 391 19.12 8.02 -8.13
CA ASP A 391 19.77 6.87 -8.72
C ASP A 391 20.41 7.22 -10.06
N LYS A 392 21.60 6.68 -10.31
CA LYS A 392 22.30 6.86 -11.57
C LYS A 392 22.94 5.55 -12.00
N ILE A 393 22.88 5.26 -13.30
CA ILE A 393 23.62 4.17 -13.92
C ILE A 393 24.54 4.77 -14.97
N ILE A 394 25.84 4.75 -14.68
CA ILE A 394 26.87 5.24 -15.58
C ILE A 394 27.46 4.04 -16.29
N LYS A 395 27.44 4.05 -17.63
CA LYS A 395 27.98 2.97 -18.45
C LYS A 395 29.26 3.47 -19.11
N ASN A 396 30.40 2.92 -18.70
CA ASN A 396 31.69 3.22 -19.30
C ASN A 396 32.10 2.08 -20.22
N ALA A 397 32.54 2.43 -21.43
CA ALA A 397 33.22 1.49 -22.30
C ALA A 397 34.68 1.34 -21.81
N LEU A 398 35.13 0.11 -21.64
CA LEU A 398 36.53 -0.22 -21.42
C LEU A 398 37.16 -0.58 -22.79
N GLU A 399 38.49 -0.54 -22.84
CA GLU A 399 39.25 -1.21 -23.91
C GLU A 399 38.85 -2.71 -23.95
N ASP A 400 38.82 -3.30 -25.15
CA ASP A 400 38.36 -4.69 -25.42
C ASP A 400 36.84 -4.98 -25.33
N ASN A 401 35.96 -4.04 -25.69
CA ASN A 401 34.50 -4.22 -25.72
C ASN A 401 33.83 -4.58 -24.37
N LYS A 402 34.56 -4.54 -23.26
CA LYS A 402 34.00 -4.72 -21.91
C LYS A 402 33.27 -3.47 -21.47
N LYS A 403 32.16 -3.63 -20.74
CA LYS A 403 31.40 -2.52 -20.16
C LYS A 403 31.56 -2.53 -18.65
N LEU A 404 32.07 -1.42 -18.11
CA LEU A 404 32.04 -1.15 -16.69
C LEU A 404 30.74 -0.40 -16.39
N ASN A 405 29.85 -1.02 -15.62
CA ASN A 405 28.66 -0.34 -15.13
C ASN A 405 28.94 0.19 -13.72
N ALA A 406 28.77 1.50 -13.51
CA ALA A 406 28.73 2.08 -12.19
C ALA A 406 27.27 2.38 -11.81
N TYR A 407 26.76 1.60 -10.86
CA TYR A 407 25.44 1.76 -10.26
C TYR A 407 25.55 2.66 -9.04
N HIS A 408 24.73 3.69 -8.97
CA HIS A 408 24.59 4.58 -7.84
C HIS A 408 23.14 4.45 -7.38
N PHE A 409 22.93 3.86 -6.21
CA PHE A 409 21.61 3.67 -5.63
C PHE A 409 21.50 4.43 -4.32
N SER A 410 20.40 5.14 -4.11
CA SER A 410 20.17 5.94 -2.92
C SER A 410 18.98 5.41 -2.13
N PHE A 411 19.13 5.31 -0.81
CA PHE A 411 18.10 4.76 0.06
C PHE A 411 17.86 5.67 1.26
N LEU A 412 16.60 5.93 1.56
CA LEU A 412 16.18 6.33 2.90
C LEU A 412 16.27 5.09 3.80
N ALA A 413 17.13 5.15 4.80
CA ALA A 413 17.38 4.05 5.73
C ALA A 413 16.51 4.14 6.99
N PRO A 414 16.38 3.04 7.76
CA PRO A 414 15.74 3.07 9.07
C PRO A 414 16.34 4.12 10.00
N ALA A 415 15.50 4.77 10.80
CA ALA A 415 15.94 5.79 11.73
C ALA A 415 16.87 5.20 12.81
N LYS A 416 17.99 5.87 13.09
CA LYS A 416 19.04 5.42 14.01
C LYS A 416 19.69 4.08 13.67
N MET A 417 19.68 3.67 12.40
CA MET A 417 20.41 2.48 11.95
C MET A 417 21.89 2.58 12.32
N LYS A 418 22.41 1.54 12.96
CA LYS A 418 23.83 1.34 13.30
C LYS A 418 24.45 0.15 12.60
N ASN A 419 23.66 -0.85 12.22
CA ASN A 419 24.12 -2.03 11.50
C ASN A 419 23.26 -2.19 10.25
N LEU A 420 23.92 -2.42 9.12
CA LEU A 420 23.31 -2.71 7.84
C LEU A 420 23.37 -4.22 7.60
N LYS A 421 22.19 -4.84 7.50
CA LYS A 421 22.02 -6.23 7.07
C LYS A 421 21.68 -6.26 5.59
N LEU A 422 22.70 -6.45 4.75
CA LEU A 422 22.56 -6.54 3.29
C LEU A 422 22.42 -8.00 2.88
N GLN A 423 21.25 -8.38 2.40
CA GLN A 423 21.01 -9.72 1.85
C GLN A 423 21.41 -9.80 0.38
N ILE A 424 21.81 -11.00 -0.04
CA ILE A 424 22.10 -11.34 -1.43
C ILE A 424 21.07 -12.37 -1.86
N ALA A 425 20.27 -12.03 -2.88
CA ALA A 425 19.24 -12.91 -3.42
C ALA A 425 19.88 -14.16 -4.05
N LYS A 426 19.26 -15.31 -3.81
CA LYS A 426 19.66 -16.60 -4.38
C LYS A 426 18.46 -17.38 -4.88
N GLY A 427 18.62 -18.05 -6.01
CA GLY A 427 17.53 -18.79 -6.62
C GLY A 427 16.48 -17.86 -7.24
N LEU A 428 15.29 -18.41 -7.45
CA LEU A 428 14.20 -17.74 -8.14
C LEU A 428 13.59 -16.62 -7.30
N ASP A 429 13.36 -15.46 -7.93
CA ASP A 429 12.70 -14.32 -7.27
C ASP A 429 11.34 -14.69 -6.67
N GLU A 430 10.56 -15.55 -7.35
CA GLU A 430 9.23 -15.99 -6.91
C GLU A 430 9.28 -16.75 -5.58
N ILE A 431 10.28 -17.61 -5.39
CA ILE A 431 10.47 -18.38 -4.16
C ILE A 431 10.83 -17.44 -3.01
N LEU A 432 11.78 -16.53 -3.23
CA LEU A 432 12.18 -15.54 -2.24
C LEU A 432 11.00 -14.64 -1.84
N GLU A 433 10.20 -14.22 -2.82
CA GLU A 433 9.02 -13.40 -2.59
C GLU A 433 7.91 -14.12 -1.82
N ASP A 434 7.70 -15.40 -2.10
CA ASP A 434 6.77 -16.23 -1.33
C ASP A 434 7.24 -16.40 0.12
N GLU A 435 8.54 -16.62 0.34
CA GLU A 435 9.12 -16.72 1.68
C GLU A 435 9.01 -15.40 2.46
N ASP A 436 9.30 -14.27 1.80
CA ASP A 436 9.14 -12.93 2.37
C ASP A 436 7.68 -12.67 2.75
N ARG A 437 6.73 -13.03 1.87
CA ARG A 437 5.28 -12.89 2.14
C ARG A 437 4.83 -13.74 3.32
N LYS A 438 5.28 -15.00 3.40
CA LYS A 438 4.96 -15.92 4.51
C LYS A 438 5.47 -15.42 5.86
N GLN A 439 6.59 -14.72 5.86
CA GLN A 439 7.19 -14.11 7.04
C GLN A 439 6.73 -12.66 7.25
N GLU A 440 5.84 -12.15 6.38
CA GLU A 440 5.37 -10.77 6.35
C GLU A 440 6.51 -9.73 6.43
N LEU A 441 7.61 -10.00 5.73
CA LEU A 441 8.78 -9.14 5.68
C LEU A 441 8.63 -8.07 4.61
N TYR A 442 9.02 -6.84 4.93
CA TYR A 442 9.21 -5.80 3.94
C TYR A 442 10.66 -5.77 3.49
N VAL A 443 10.88 -6.07 2.20
CA VAL A 443 12.22 -6.16 1.60
C VAL A 443 12.40 -5.07 0.55
N CYS A 444 13.36 -4.17 0.78
CA CYS A 444 13.80 -3.22 -0.24
C CYS A 444 14.77 -3.90 -1.20
N LYS A 445 14.37 -4.04 -2.46
CA LYS A 445 15.14 -4.76 -3.48
C LYS A 445 15.83 -3.77 -4.40
N PHE A 446 17.08 -4.04 -4.76
CA PHE A 446 17.76 -3.34 -5.85
C PHE A 446 18.46 -4.34 -6.77
N VAL A 447 18.43 -4.06 -8.07
CA VAL A 447 18.84 -4.99 -9.12
C VAL A 447 20.10 -4.50 -9.81
N VAL A 448 21.11 -5.38 -9.89
CA VAL A 448 22.33 -5.16 -10.67
C VAL A 448 22.37 -6.20 -11.78
N VAL A 449 22.55 -5.74 -13.02
CA VAL A 449 22.59 -6.59 -14.21
C VAL A 449 24.02 -6.60 -14.74
N ASN A 450 24.59 -7.80 -14.86
CA ASN A 450 25.93 -7.97 -15.40
C ASN A 450 25.96 -7.48 -16.86
N GLY A 451 26.87 -6.59 -17.19
CA GLY A 451 26.96 -5.95 -18.51
C GLY A 451 27.50 -6.86 -19.62
N ILE A 452 27.69 -8.15 -19.37
CA ILE A 452 28.23 -9.11 -20.33
C ILE A 452 27.10 -9.50 -21.28
N LYS A 453 27.11 -8.95 -22.49
CA LYS A 453 26.46 -9.63 -23.62
C LYS A 453 27.23 -10.94 -23.81
N ILE A 454 26.59 -12.06 -23.51
CA ILE A 454 27.04 -13.37 -24.01
C ILE A 454 26.79 -13.40 -25.51
#